data_AF-A0AA39SND7-F1
#
_entry.id   AF-A0AA39SND7-F1
#
_cell.length_a   1.000
_cell.length_b   1.000
_cell.length_c   1.000
_cell.angle_alpha   90.00
_cell.angle_beta   90.00
_cell.angle_gamma   90.00
#
_symmetry.space_group_name_H-M   'P 1'
#
loop_
_entity.id
_entity.type
_entity.pdbx_description
1 polymer ?
#
loop_
_entity_poly.entity_id
_entity_poly.type
_entity_poly.pdbx_seq_one_letter_code
_entity_poly.pdbx_strand_id
1 'polypeptide(L)' 'MHTILCAMDDNQYKLIQTTRIAKEVWDILETAHEGTDVVKDSKLQVLQTQFETIRMEDDECFNDFQVKLIDIVNQSH' A
#
# COMPACT_ATOMS: atom_id res chain seq x y z
N MET A 1 29.25 -10.24 11.58
CA MET A 1 28.58 -10.50 10.29
C MET A 1 29.56 -11.02 9.23
N HIS A 2 30.66 -10.31 8.96
CA HIS A 2 31.72 -10.76 8.03
C HIS A 2 32.31 -12.14 8.40
N THR A 3 32.54 -12.41 9.69
CA THR A 3 33.06 -13.71 10.19
C THR A 3 32.14 -14.90 9.95
N ILE A 4 30.82 -14.67 9.90
CA ILE A 4 29.83 -15.74 9.64
C ILE A 4 29.80 -16.04 8.14
N LEU A 5 29.84 -15.00 7.30
CA LEU A 5 29.91 -15.13 5.84
C LEU A 5 31.18 -15.84 5.36
N CYS A 6 32.33 -15.57 5.97
CA CYS A 6 33.58 -16.24 5.62
C CYS A 6 33.66 -17.72 6.06
N ALA A 7 32.82 -18.14 7.00
CA ALA A 7 32.76 -19.53 7.47
C ALA A 7 31.80 -20.41 6.63
N MET A 8 31.08 -19.80 5.69
CA MET A 8 30.14 -20.49 4.81
C MET A 8 30.84 -21.03 3.57
N ASP A 9 30.37 -22.16 3.06
CA ASP A 9 30.79 -22.65 1.75
C ASP A 9 30.13 -21.86 0.61
N ASP A 10 30.72 -21.96 -0.59
CA ASP A 10 30.29 -21.22 -1.78
C ASP A 10 28.82 -21.46 -2.15
N ASN A 11 28.30 -22.67 -1.90
CA ASN A 11 26.91 -23.00 -2.22
C ASN A 11 25.95 -22.32 -1.25
N GLN A 12 26.27 -22.32 0.05
CA GLN A 12 25.49 -21.60 1.05
C GLN A 12 25.50 -20.09 0.81
N TYR A 13 26.66 -19.52 0.47
CA TYR A 13 26.76 -18.11 0.12
C TYR A 13 25.90 -17.77 -1.11
N LYS A 14 26.02 -18.57 -2.18
CA LYS A 14 25.24 -18.39 -3.41
C LYS A 14 23.74 -18.49 -3.15
N LEU A 15 23.30 -19.45 -2.34
CA LEU A 15 21.90 -19.61 -1.96
C LEU A 15 21.36 -18.37 -1.25
N ILE A 16 22.09 -17.84 -0.25
CA ILE A 16 21.68 -16.62 0.46
C ILE A 16 21.62 -15.42 -0.49
N GLN A 17 22.60 -15.26 -1.37
CA GLN A 17 22.60 -14.17 -2.35
C GLN A 17 21.40 -14.27 -3.30
N THR A 18 21.12 -15.46 -3.85
CA THR A 18 19.97 -15.67 -4.73
C THR A 18 18.65 -15.40 -4.01
N THR A 19 18.50 -15.85 -2.76
CA THR A 19 17.31 -15.57 -1.94
C THR A 19 17.15 -14.08 -1.66
N ARG A 20 18.23 -13.36 -1.35
CA ARG A 20 18.19 -11.90 -1.12
C ARG A 20 17.73 -11.16 -2.38
N ILE A 21 18.30 -11.51 -3.53
CA ILE A 21 17.93 -10.90 -4.82
C ILE A 21 16.46 -11.21 -5.15
N ALA A 22 16.02 -12.46 -4.94
CA ALA A 22 14.62 -12.83 -5.16
C ALA A 22 13.67 -12.02 -4.27
N LYS A 23 14.04 -11.80 -3.00
CA LYS A 23 13.29 -10.92 -2.09
C LYS A 23 13.26 -9.49 -2.58
N GLU A 24 14.40 -8.91 -2.96
CA GLU A 24 14.46 -7.54 -3.48
C GLU A 24 13.59 -7.36 -4.73
N VAL A 25 13.62 -8.33 -5.65
CA VAL A 25 12.76 -8.32 -6.85
C VAL A 25 11.28 -8.42 -6.47
N TRP A 26 10.94 -9.28 -5.52
CA TRP A 26 9.57 -9.42 -5.02
C TRP A 26 9.07 -8.13 -4.37
N ASP A 27 9.86 -7.54 -3.47
CA ASP A 27 9.52 -6.29 -2.76
C ASP A 27 9.30 -5.13 -3.76
N ILE A 28 10.11 -5.05 -4.82
CA ILE A 28 9.94 -4.07 -5.91
C ILE A 28 8.64 -4.36 -6.68
N LEU A 29 8.37 -5.62 -7.02
CA LEU A 29 7.18 -6.01 -7.77
C LEU A 29 5.90 -5.71 -6.97
N GLU A 30 5.88 -6.08 -5.70
CA GLU A 30 4.80 -5.80 -4.75
C GLU A 30 4.57 -4.29 -4.62
N THR A 31 5.64 -3.52 -4.39
CA THR A 31 5.56 -2.06 -4.30
C THR A 31 5.05 -1.42 -5.59
N ALA A 32 5.47 -1.91 -6.76
CA ALA A 32 5.09 -1.36 -8.06
C ALA A 32 3.63 -1.67 -8.43
N HIS A 33 3.12 -2.85 -8.06
CA HIS A 33 1.77 -3.29 -8.42
C HIS A 33 0.71 -2.96 -7.37
N GLU A 34 1.04 -3.13 -6.08
CA GLU A 34 0.09 -2.96 -4.99
C GLU A 34 0.27 -1.65 -4.22
N GLY A 35 1.38 -0.94 -4.45
CA GLY A 35 1.81 0.16 -3.61
C GLY A 35 2.43 -0.35 -2.30
N THR A 36 3.07 0.56 -1.55
CA THR A 36 3.53 0.23 -0.20
C THR A 36 2.35 0.19 0.77
N ASP A 37 2.50 -0.54 1.89
CA ASP A 37 1.52 -0.52 2.98
C ASP A 37 1.20 0.92 3.43
N VAL A 38 2.20 1.81 3.39
CA VAL A 38 2.04 3.25 3.67
C VAL A 38 1.05 3.92 2.72
N VAL A 39 1.08 3.58 1.42
CA VAL A 39 0.13 4.13 0.43
C VAL A 39 -1.26 3.55 0.63
N LYS A 40 -1.38 2.26 0.95
CA LYS A 40 -2.66 1.62 1.27
C LYS A 40 -3.30 2.26 2.51
N ASP A 41 -2.52 2.42 3.57
CA ASP A 41 -2.95 3.06 4.82
C ASP A 41 -3.31 4.54 4.62
N SER A 42 -2.51 5.27 3.84
CA SER A 42 -2.80 6.68 3.54
C SER A 42 -4.11 6.83 2.76
N LYS A 43 -4.38 5.96 1.77
CA LYS A 43 -5.66 5.96 1.05
C LYS A 43 -6.84 5.67 1.99
N LEU A 44 -6.68 4.69 2.89
CA LEU A 44 -7.71 4.35 3.87
C LEU A 44 -8.01 5.53 4.81
N GLN A 45 -6.97 6.20 5.33
CA GLN A 45 -7.14 7.38 6.19
C GLN A 45 -7.85 8.53 5.47
N VAL A 46 -7.56 8.75 4.19
CA VAL A 46 -8.23 9.76 3.37
C VAL A 46 -9.71 9.44 3.24
N LEU A 47 -10.06 8.19 2.88
CA LEU A 47 -11.45 7.75 2.77
C LEU A 47 -12.21 7.86 4.09
N GLN A 48 -11.58 7.42 5.19
CA GLN A 48 -12.16 7.53 6.53
C GLN A 48 -12.44 9.00 6.89
N THR A 49 -11.47 9.88 6.64
CA THR A 49 -11.62 11.32 6.93
C THR A 49 -12.74 11.95 6.08
N GLN A 50 -12.83 11.61 4.79
CA GLN A 50 -13.91 12.05 3.92
C GLN A 50 -15.27 11.58 4.43
N PHE A 51 -15.38 10.32 4.86
CA PHE A 51 -16.62 9.76 5.38
C PHE A 51 -17.02 10.35 6.74
N GLU A 52 -16.07 10.70 7.61
CA GLU A 52 -16.35 11.36 8.88
C GLU A 52 -16.75 12.83 8.72
N THR A 53 -16.26 13.48 7.65
CA THR A 53 -16.47 14.91 7.41
C THR A 53 -17.64 15.19 6.47
N ILE A 54 -18.09 14.19 5.70
CA ILE A 54 -19.19 14.38 4.76
C ILE A 54 -20.48 14.74 5.52
N ARG A 55 -21.09 15.84 5.08
CA ARG A 55 -22.37 16.32 5.55
C ARG A 55 -23.06 17.04 4.40
N MET A 56 -24.38 17.08 4.46
CA MET A 56 -25.18 17.84 3.52
C MET A 56 -25.13 19.32 3.94
N GLU A 57 -24.85 20.20 2.98
CA GLU A 57 -24.87 21.65 3.23
C GLU A 57 -26.30 22.20 3.13
N ASP A 58 -26.56 23.37 3.73
CA ASP A 58 -27.92 23.94 3.86
C ASP A 58 -28.56 24.31 2.50
N ASP A 59 -27.73 24.60 1.49
CA ASP A 59 -28.12 24.93 0.11
C ASP A 59 -28.02 23.75 -0.85
N GLU A 60 -27.61 22.58 -0.36
CA GLU A 60 -27.43 21.37 -1.16
C GLU A 60 -28.75 20.61 -1.33
N CYS A 61 -29.02 20.08 -2.53
CA CYS A 61 -30.13 19.17 -2.73
C CYS A 61 -29.71 17.73 -2.40
N PHE A 62 -30.66 16.89 -1.99
CA PHE A 62 -30.39 15.48 -1.69
C PHE A 62 -29.68 14.74 -2.83
N ASN A 63 -30.02 15.07 -4.08
CA ASN A 63 -29.39 14.44 -5.24
C ASN A 63 -27.90 14.80 -5.35
N ASP A 64 -27.52 16.02 -5.01
CA ASP A 64 -26.12 16.47 -5.04
C ASP A 64 -25.32 15.79 -3.92
N PHE A 65 -25.93 15.66 -2.73
CA PHE A 65 -25.34 14.93 -1.61
C PHE A 65 -25.18 13.44 -1.92
N GLN A 66 -26.16 12.84 -2.60
CA GLN A 66 -26.10 11.46 -3.05
C GLN A 66 -24.93 11.23 -4.03
N VAL A 67 -24.66 12.18 -4.92
CA VAL A 67 -23.50 12.11 -5.82
C VAL A 67 -22.19 12.14 -5.02
N LYS A 68 -22.06 13.04 -4.03
CA LYS A 68 -20.87 13.08 -3.15
C LYS A 68 -20.64 11.76 -2.41
N LEU A 69 -21.70 11.12 -1.92
CA LEU A 69 -21.61 9.80 -1.27
C LEU A 69 -21.13 8.72 -2.24
N ILE A 70 -21.69 8.69 -3.46
CA ILE A 70 -21.30 7.73 -4.48
C ILE A 70 -19.82 7.92 -4.87
N ASP A 71 -19.34 9.17 -4.94
CA ASP A 71 -17.94 9.47 -5.24
C ASP A 71 -16.98 8.92 -4.17
N ILE A 72 -17.32 9.03 -2.88
CA ILE A 72 -16.52 8.44 -1.79
C ILE A 72 -16.50 6.91 -1.90
N VAL A 73 -17.66 6.29 -2.15
CA VAL A 73 -17.76 4.83 -2.31
C VAL A 73 -16.93 4.34 -3.50
N ASN A 74 -16.94 5.09 -4.61
CA ASN A 74 -16.16 4.75 -5.80
C ASN A 74 -14.64 4.89 -5.57
N GLN A 75 -14.19 5.76 -4.66
CA GLN A 75 -12.78 5.89 -4.29
C GLN A 75 -12.29 4.76 -3.36
N SER A 76 -13.22 3.97 -2.80
CA SER A 76 -12.91 2.79 -1.97
C SER A 76 -12.64 1.51 -2.78
N HIS A 77 -12.89 1.51 -4.09
CA HIS A 77 -12.69 0.38 -5.00
C HIS A 77 -11.44 0.55 -5.87
#